data_AF-A0A939U3X7-F1
#
_entry.id   AF-A0A939U3X7-F1
#
_cell.length_a   1.000
_cell.length_b   1.000
_cell.length_c   1.000
_cell.angle_alpha   90.00
_cell.angle_beta   90.00
_cell.angle_gamma   90.00
#
_symmetry.space_group_name_H-M   'P 1'
#
loop_
_entity.id
_entity.type
_entity.pdbx_description
1 polymer ?
#
loop_
_entity_poly.entity_id
_entity_poly.type
_entity_poly.pdbx_seq_one_letter_code
_entity_poly.pdbx_strand_id
1 'polypeptide(L)'
;SGLDAGSEILSKHNDAKILYLTTFNDDEYIIRAISIGAKGYIIKQDFESIIPAVKTVYKGQSVFGNAITEKLPDIINKKKEFDYEAHGITPQEKEIIEEVARGLSNKEIADKLCLSEGTVRNYLSNVLRKLDLRDRTNLAIFYYQNKN
;
A
#
# COMPACT_ATOMS: atom_id res chain seq x y z
N SER A 1 -11.41 -11.15 -10.01
CA SER A 1 -12.46 -10.25 -9.46
C SER A 1 -12.69 -9.08 -10.40
N GLY A 2 -13.66 -8.20 -10.13
CA GLY A 2 -13.85 -6.99 -10.95
C GLY A 2 -12.60 -6.09 -10.97
N LEU A 3 -11.91 -5.96 -9.83
CA LEU A 3 -10.65 -5.22 -9.72
C LEU A 3 -9.53 -5.83 -10.54
N ASP A 4 -9.38 -7.17 -10.50
CA ASP A 4 -8.32 -7.84 -11.26
C ASP A 4 -8.55 -7.68 -12.77
N ALA A 5 -9.81 -7.79 -13.21
CA ALA A 5 -10.18 -7.53 -14.60
C ALA A 5 -9.85 -6.09 -15.02
N GLY A 6 -10.13 -5.12 -14.17
CA GLY A 6 -9.79 -3.73 -14.48
C GLY A 6 -8.30 -3.46 -14.54
N SER A 7 -7.52 -4.10 -13.66
CA SER A 7 -6.05 -4.04 -13.69
C SER A 7 -5.50 -4.62 -15.00
N GLU A 8 -6.00 -5.78 -15.42
CA GLU A 8 -5.59 -6.42 -16.67
C GLU A 8 -5.97 -5.59 -17.90
N ILE A 9 -7.18 -5.02 -17.93
CA ILE A 9 -7.62 -4.13 -19.02
C ILE A 9 -6.70 -2.93 -19.14
N LEU A 10 -6.41 -2.23 -18.03
CA LEU A 10 -5.56 -1.04 -18.05
C LEU A 10 -4.12 -1.36 -18.44
N SER A 11 -3.62 -2.57 -18.10
CA SER A 11 -2.30 -3.01 -18.53
C SER A 11 -2.16 -3.17 -20.05
N LYS A 12 -3.26 -3.55 -20.73
CA LYS A 12 -3.30 -3.74 -22.20
C LYS A 12 -3.78 -2.49 -22.95
N HIS A 13 -4.61 -1.67 -22.30
CA HIS A 13 -5.28 -0.50 -22.85
C HIS A 13 -5.23 0.64 -21.83
N ASN A 14 -4.14 1.40 -21.84
CA ASN A 14 -3.90 2.48 -20.88
C ASN A 14 -4.89 3.67 -21.02
N ASP A 15 -5.63 3.74 -22.13
CA ASP A 15 -6.67 4.72 -22.41
C ASP A 15 -8.09 4.24 -22.03
N ALA A 16 -8.24 2.99 -21.60
CA ALA A 16 -9.51 2.44 -21.18
C ALA A 16 -10.06 3.20 -19.97
N LYS A 17 -11.38 3.44 -19.99
CA LYS A 17 -12.09 4.16 -18.93
C LYS A 17 -12.91 3.17 -18.12
N ILE A 18 -12.46 2.89 -16.90
CA ILE A 18 -13.12 1.91 -16.03
C ILE A 18 -14.03 2.61 -15.02
N LEU A 19 -15.29 2.19 -14.99
CA LEU A 19 -16.29 2.60 -14.03
C LEU A 19 -16.81 1.35 -13.29
N TYR A 20 -16.61 1.31 -11.98
CA TYR A 20 -17.14 0.23 -11.14
C TYR A 20 -18.55 0.55 -10.67
N LEU A 21 -19.45 -0.43 -10.78
CA LEU A 21 -20.79 -0.40 -10.21
C LEU A 21 -20.90 -1.51 -9.17
N THR A 22 -21.12 -1.15 -7.91
CA THR A 22 -21.04 -2.08 -6.78
C THR A 22 -22.28 -2.00 -5.90
N THR A 23 -22.69 -3.07 -5.24
CA THR A 23 -23.66 -2.99 -4.14
C THR A 23 -23.01 -2.69 -2.79
N PHE A 24 -21.69 -2.74 -2.72
CA PHE A 24 -20.92 -2.68 -1.47
C PHE A 24 -20.16 -1.35 -1.36
N ASN A 25 -20.30 -0.70 -0.21
CA ASN A 25 -19.48 0.44 0.19
C ASN A 25 -18.27 -0.06 0.99
N ASP A 26 -17.47 -0.93 0.39
CA ASP A 26 -16.26 -1.48 1.00
C ASP A 26 -15.08 -0.54 0.73
N ASP A 27 -14.49 -0.01 1.81
CA ASP A 27 -13.41 0.95 1.82
C ASP A 27 -12.16 0.44 1.11
N GLU A 28 -11.79 -0.82 1.36
CA GLU A 28 -10.61 -1.44 0.77
C GLU A 28 -10.82 -1.60 -0.75
N TYR A 29 -12.03 -1.98 -1.15
CA TYR A 29 -12.39 -2.16 -2.55
C TYR A 29 -12.39 -0.83 -3.31
N ILE A 30 -12.89 0.24 -2.69
CA ILE A 30 -12.86 1.62 -3.22
C ILE A 30 -11.41 2.09 -3.41
N ILE A 31 -10.60 1.97 -2.37
CA ILE A 31 -9.18 2.39 -2.39
C ILE A 31 -8.43 1.65 -3.50
N ARG A 32 -8.67 0.34 -3.62
CA ARG A 32 -8.01 -0.49 -4.64
C ARG A 32 -8.48 -0.14 -6.05
N ALA A 33 -9.77 0.13 -6.26
CA ALA A 33 -10.29 0.60 -7.55
C ALA A 33 -9.63 1.91 -7.99
N ILE A 34 -9.51 2.88 -7.09
CA ILE A 34 -8.88 4.18 -7.37
C ILE A 34 -7.39 4.00 -7.65
N SER A 35 -6.70 3.20 -6.84
CA SER A 35 -5.26 2.92 -7.00
C SER A 35 -4.92 2.26 -8.34
N ILE A 36 -5.83 1.41 -8.86
CA ILE A 36 -5.70 0.79 -10.18
C ILE A 36 -5.86 1.81 -11.33
N GLY A 37 -6.42 2.99 -11.05
CA GLY A 37 -6.63 4.05 -12.05
C GLY A 37 -8.06 4.11 -12.59
N ALA A 38 -9.03 3.57 -11.85
CA ALA A 38 -10.44 3.69 -12.23
C ALA A 38 -10.85 5.16 -12.39
N LYS A 39 -11.72 5.41 -13.37
CA LYS A 39 -12.32 6.73 -13.61
C LYS A 39 -13.66 6.88 -12.93
N GLY A 40 -14.26 5.82 -12.41
CA GLY A 40 -15.33 6.03 -11.46
C GLY A 40 -15.73 4.82 -10.63
N TYR A 41 -16.54 5.11 -9.63
CA TYR A 41 -17.07 4.16 -8.68
C TYR A 41 -18.44 4.62 -8.18
N ILE A 42 -19.47 3.79 -8.39
CA ILE A 42 -20.85 4.08 -8.04
C ILE A 42 -21.44 2.93 -7.24
N ILE A 43 -22.21 3.29 -6.21
CA ILE A 43 -23.01 2.33 -5.46
C ILE A 43 -24.35 2.15 -6.19
N LYS A 44 -24.68 0.90 -6.52
CA LYS A 44 -25.83 0.43 -7.30
C LYS A 44 -27.20 0.75 -6.69
N GLN A 45 -27.23 1.40 -5.53
CA GLN A 45 -28.45 1.93 -4.91
C GLN A 45 -28.85 3.29 -5.51
N ASP A 46 -27.91 3.99 -6.15
CA ASP A 46 -28.13 5.29 -6.78
C ASP A 46 -28.26 5.14 -8.30
N PHE A 47 -29.42 4.64 -8.74
CA PHE A 47 -29.67 4.34 -10.15
C PHE A 47 -29.71 5.58 -11.05
N GLU A 48 -30.14 6.72 -10.50
CA GLU A 48 -30.28 7.97 -11.25
C GLU A 48 -28.91 8.56 -11.64
N SER A 49 -27.85 8.30 -10.84
CA SER A 49 -26.51 8.79 -11.12
C SER A 49 -25.70 7.96 -12.13
N ILE A 50 -26.16 6.75 -12.48
CA ILE A 50 -25.44 5.85 -13.40
C ILE A 50 -25.26 6.49 -14.78
N ILE A 51 -26.35 6.96 -15.40
CA ILE A 51 -26.29 7.55 -16.75
C ILE A 51 -25.39 8.80 -16.79
N PRO A 52 -25.57 9.78 -15.88
CA PRO A 52 -24.65 10.91 -15.77
C PRO A 52 -23.20 10.48 -15.61
N ALA A 53 -22.93 9.50 -14.75
CA ALA A 53 -21.57 9.07 -14.46
C ALA A 53 -20.88 8.39 -15.65
N VAL A 54 -21.59 7.53 -16.39
CA VAL A 54 -21.06 6.93 -17.63
C VAL A 54 -20.67 8.02 -18.62
N LYS A 55 -21.51 9.05 -18.81
CA LYS A 55 -21.21 10.18 -19.71
C LYS A 55 -19.99 10.97 -19.25
N THR A 56 -19.85 11.21 -17.96
CA THR A 56 -18.72 11.94 -17.38
C THR A 56 -17.41 11.16 -17.52
N VAL A 57 -17.43 9.86 -17.19
CA VAL A 57 -16.29 8.95 -17.39
C VAL A 57 -15.91 8.87 -18.86
N TYR A 58 -16.89 8.79 -19.76
CA TYR A 58 -16.64 8.80 -21.20
C TYR A 58 -15.93 10.08 -21.67
N LYS A 59 -16.22 11.24 -21.07
CA LYS A 59 -15.52 12.52 -21.30
C LYS A 59 -14.12 12.57 -20.67
N GLY A 60 -13.68 11.51 -19.98
CA GLY A 60 -12.37 11.43 -19.33
C GLY A 60 -12.32 12.04 -17.93
N GLN A 61 -13.46 12.51 -17.42
CA GLN A 61 -13.59 13.04 -16.07
C GLN A 61 -13.85 11.92 -15.07
N SER A 62 -13.40 12.08 -13.84
CA SER A 62 -13.62 11.06 -12.82
C SER A 62 -14.93 11.27 -12.06
N VAL A 63 -15.65 10.18 -11.76
CA VAL A 63 -16.87 10.20 -10.95
C VAL A 63 -16.74 9.25 -9.78
N PHE A 64 -16.66 9.84 -8.61
CA PHE A 64 -16.57 9.13 -7.36
C PHE A 64 -17.68 9.71 -6.49
N GLY A 65 -18.71 8.92 -6.18
CA GLY A 65 -19.81 9.38 -5.34
C GLY A 65 -19.33 9.85 -3.97
N ASN A 66 -20.25 10.35 -3.14
CA ASN A 66 -19.93 10.96 -1.84
C ASN A 66 -19.10 10.07 -0.89
N ALA A 67 -19.12 8.74 -1.07
CA ALA A 67 -18.34 7.79 -0.28
C ALA A 67 -16.81 7.92 -0.39
N ILE A 68 -16.31 8.68 -1.39
CA ILE A 68 -14.89 8.71 -1.75
C ILE A 68 -14.20 10.00 -1.32
N THR A 69 -14.94 11.11 -1.18
CA THR A 69 -14.37 12.42 -0.81
C THR A 69 -13.69 12.40 0.55
N GLU A 70 -14.18 11.57 1.49
CA GLU A 70 -13.56 11.38 2.82
C GLU A 70 -12.29 10.54 2.76
N LYS A 71 -12.13 9.66 1.75
CA LYS A 71 -11.07 8.64 1.65
C LYS A 71 -9.95 9.00 0.69
N LEU A 72 -10.17 10.03 -0.12
CA LEU A 72 -9.17 10.56 -1.03
C LEU A 72 -7.87 10.97 -0.31
N PRO A 73 -7.89 11.57 0.89
CA PRO A 73 -6.68 11.85 1.66
C PRO A 73 -5.87 10.59 1.98
N ASP A 74 -6.51 9.49 2.38
CA ASP A 74 -5.84 8.22 2.70
C ASP A 74 -5.23 7.56 1.46
N ILE A 75 -5.88 7.71 0.30
CA ILE A 75 -5.39 7.22 -0.99
C ILE A 75 -4.20 8.05 -1.50
N ILE A 76 -4.26 9.38 -1.33
CA ILE A 76 -3.17 10.30 -1.67
C ILE A 76 -1.98 10.09 -0.72
N ASN A 77 -2.25 9.80 0.56
CA ASN A 77 -1.22 9.51 1.57
C ASN A 77 -0.63 8.10 1.46
N LYS A 78 -1.26 7.18 0.72
CA LYS A 78 -0.73 5.83 0.44
C LYS A 78 0.49 5.80 -0.50
N LYS A 79 1.10 6.96 -0.79
CA LYS A 79 2.23 7.08 -1.71
C LYS A 79 3.42 7.85 -1.12
N LYS A 80 3.84 7.47 0.08
CA LYS A 80 5.26 7.51 0.43
C LYS A 80 5.62 6.17 1.08
N GLU A 81 6.33 5.34 0.33
CA GLU A 81 7.16 4.32 0.96
C GLU A 81 7.96 5.01 2.07
N PHE A 82 8.03 4.41 3.25
CA PHE A 82 8.84 4.98 4.32
C PHE A 82 10.27 5.14 3.82
N ASP A 83 10.76 6.38 3.85
CA ASP A 83 12.08 6.71 3.35
C ASP A 83 13.13 6.27 4.38
N TYR A 84 13.54 5.01 4.25
CA TYR A 84 14.59 4.41 5.07
C TYR A 84 15.92 5.18 4.93
N GLU A 85 16.23 5.71 3.75
CA GLU A 85 17.47 6.45 3.51
C GLU A 85 17.48 7.80 4.23
N ALA A 86 16.34 8.50 4.30
CA ALA A 86 16.19 9.72 5.09
C ALA A 86 16.46 9.52 6.59
N HIS A 87 16.30 8.30 7.10
CA HIS A 87 16.61 7.92 8.48
C HIS A 87 18.01 7.30 8.63
N GLY A 88 18.83 7.35 7.57
CA GLY A 88 20.19 6.83 7.53
C GLY A 88 20.26 5.31 7.61
N ILE A 89 19.19 4.59 7.25
CA ILE A 89 19.17 3.13 7.22
C ILE A 89 19.92 2.65 5.98
N THR A 90 20.93 1.82 6.18
CA THR A 90 21.72 1.25 5.07
C THR A 90 21.00 0.07 4.42
N PRO A 91 21.42 -0.36 3.21
CA PRO A 91 20.87 -1.58 2.59
C PRO A 91 21.00 -2.82 3.48
N GLN A 92 22.14 -3.01 4.17
CA GLN A 92 22.29 -4.14 5.10
C GLN A 92 21.35 -4.03 6.30
N GLU A 93 21.17 -2.84 6.86
CA GLU A 93 20.23 -2.62 7.96
C GLU A 93 18.78 -2.89 7.51
N LYS A 94 18.44 -2.54 6.26
CA LYS A 94 17.13 -2.86 5.68
C LYS A 94 16.90 -4.36 5.57
N GLU A 95 17.90 -5.14 5.13
CA GLU A 95 17.81 -6.60 5.14
C GLU A 95 17.55 -7.15 6.56
N ILE A 96 18.25 -6.63 7.57
CA ILE A 96 18.02 -7.01 8.97
C ILE A 96 16.58 -6.70 9.40
N ILE A 97 16.04 -5.54 9.05
CA ILE A 97 14.63 -5.16 9.34
C ILE A 97 13.66 -6.17 8.73
N GLU A 98 13.87 -6.53 7.46
CA GLU A 98 13.01 -7.49 6.75
C GLU A 98 13.02 -8.87 7.41
N GLU A 99 14.19 -9.39 7.77
CA GLU A 99 14.28 -10.70 8.43
C GLU A 99 13.71 -10.67 9.85
N VAL A 100 13.89 -9.57 10.59
CA VAL A 100 13.26 -9.37 11.89
C VAL A 100 11.74 -9.43 11.77
N ALA A 101 11.17 -8.75 10.77
CA ALA A 101 9.74 -8.72 10.52
C ALA A 101 9.17 -10.06 10.03
N ARG A 102 10.00 -10.92 9.43
CA ARG A 102 9.65 -12.33 9.15
C ARG A 102 9.71 -13.23 10.38
N GLY A 103 10.11 -12.68 11.53
CA GLY A 103 10.14 -13.40 12.82
C GLY A 103 11.44 -14.13 13.13
N LEU A 104 12.48 -13.98 12.31
CA LEU A 104 13.74 -14.75 12.44
C LEU A 104 14.59 -14.27 13.61
N SER A 105 14.99 -15.17 14.50
CA SER A 105 15.92 -14.90 15.60
C SER A 105 17.28 -14.37 15.11
N ASN A 106 18.05 -13.74 16.00
CA ASN A 106 19.37 -13.21 15.62
C ASN A 106 20.32 -14.29 15.08
N LYS A 107 20.15 -15.54 15.54
CA LYS A 107 20.90 -16.70 15.06
C LYS A 107 20.51 -17.06 13.63
N GLU A 108 19.20 -17.17 13.36
CA GLU A 108 18.71 -17.49 12.01
C GLU A 108 19.07 -16.39 10.99
N ILE A 109 19.03 -15.12 11.42
CA ILE A 109 19.47 -13.99 10.59
C ILE A 109 20.98 -14.07 10.32
N ALA A 110 21.78 -14.37 11.34
CA ALA A 110 23.22 -14.52 11.21
C ALA A 110 23.59 -15.63 10.21
N ASP A 111 22.95 -16.79 10.33
CA ASP A 111 23.13 -17.92 9.43
C ASP A 111 22.69 -17.56 7.99
N LYS A 112 21.56 -16.86 7.84
CA LYS A 112 21.02 -16.49 6.52
C LYS A 112 21.85 -15.43 5.80
N LEU A 113 22.35 -14.44 6.52
CA LEU A 113 23.10 -13.31 5.95
C LEU A 113 24.63 -13.50 6.03
N CYS A 114 25.10 -14.68 6.46
CA CYS A 114 26.53 -14.98 6.66
C CYS A 114 27.23 -13.97 7.60
N LEU A 115 26.54 -13.57 8.67
CA LEU A 115 27.03 -12.65 9.69
C LEU A 115 27.28 -13.37 11.01
N SER A 116 27.96 -12.71 11.97
CA SER A 116 27.96 -13.18 13.35
C SER A 116 26.69 -12.74 14.08
N GLU A 117 26.22 -13.52 15.06
CA GLU A 117 25.10 -13.11 15.91
C GLU A 117 25.34 -11.77 16.62
N GLY A 118 26.60 -11.48 16.97
CA GLY A 118 27.00 -10.19 17.55
C GLY A 118 26.84 -9.04 16.56
N THR A 119 27.17 -9.28 15.29
CA THR A 119 26.97 -8.30 14.21
C THR A 119 25.49 -8.01 13.99
N VAL A 120 24.63 -9.03 13.98
CA VAL A 120 23.17 -8.86 13.87
C VAL A 120 22.62 -8.04 15.04
N ARG A 121 23.07 -8.33 16.27
CA ARG A 121 22.69 -7.54 17.46
C ARG A 121 23.08 -6.07 17.33
N ASN A 122 24.28 -5.79 16.82
CA ASN A 122 24.75 -4.42 16.61
C ASN A 122 23.92 -3.69 15.55
N TYR A 123 23.61 -4.34 14.43
CA TYR A 123 22.72 -3.78 13.43
C TYR A 123 21.33 -3.49 14.00
N LEU A 124 20.75 -4.45 14.73
CA LEU A 124 19.43 -4.26 15.34
C LEU A 124 19.41 -3.08 16.32
N SER A 125 20.43 -2.96 17.19
CA SER A 125 20.55 -1.81 18.10
C SER A 125 20.66 -0.48 17.35
N ASN A 126 21.41 -0.44 16.25
CA ASN A 126 21.55 0.76 15.42
C ASN A 126 20.25 1.13 14.72
N VAL A 127 19.55 0.15 14.15
CA VAL A 127 18.24 0.34 13.50
C VAL A 127 17.22 0.87 14.49
N LEU A 128 17.09 0.23 15.66
CA LEU A 128 16.17 0.66 16.70
C LEU A 128 16.43 2.12 17.12
N ARG A 129 17.71 2.50 17.26
CA ARG A 129 18.09 3.88 17.56
C ARG A 129 17.77 4.85 16.42
N LYS A 130 18.04 4.48 15.16
CA LYS A 130 17.78 5.33 13.99
C LYS A 130 16.30 5.58 13.75
N LEU A 131 15.46 4.58 14.04
CA LEU A 131 14.01 4.64 13.88
C LEU A 131 13.26 5.06 15.16
N ASP A 132 13.98 5.35 16.24
CA ASP A 132 13.43 5.68 17.56
C ASP A 132 12.43 4.62 18.09
N LEU A 133 12.82 3.35 17.99
CA LEU A 133 12.00 2.20 18.38
C LEU A 133 12.57 1.55 19.65
N ARG A 134 11.65 1.18 20.56
CA ARG A 134 12.05 0.64 21.87
C ARG A 134 12.55 -0.81 21.82
N ASP A 135 11.99 -1.62 20.94
CA ASP A 135 12.24 -3.06 20.92
C ASP A 135 11.98 -3.69 19.55
N ARG A 136 12.39 -4.95 19.44
CA ARG A 136 12.26 -5.78 18.24
C ARG A 136 10.80 -5.97 17.79
N THR A 137 9.85 -6.01 18.72
CA THR A 137 8.43 -6.16 18.40
C THR A 137 7.91 -4.88 17.74
N ASN A 138 8.28 -3.72 18.28
CA ASN A 138 8.01 -2.43 17.67
C ASN A 138 8.64 -2.33 16.28
N LEU A 139 9.83 -2.89 16.04
CA LEU A 139 10.43 -2.94 14.71
C LEU A 139 9.64 -3.79 13.71
N ALA A 140 9.15 -4.97 14.13
CA ALA A 140 8.32 -5.79 13.27
C ALA A 140 6.98 -5.09 12.93
N ILE A 141 6.33 -4.48 13.92
CA ILE A 141 5.09 -3.71 13.73
C ILE A 141 5.34 -2.52 12.81
N PHE A 142 6.40 -1.76 13.06
CA PHE A 142 6.81 -0.62 12.26
C PHE A 142 6.98 -1.02 10.78
N TYR A 143 7.66 -2.14 10.52
CA TYR A 143 7.81 -2.65 9.18
C TYR A 143 6.45 -2.92 8.52
N TYR A 144 5.52 -3.64 9.17
CA TYR A 144 4.20 -3.91 8.57
C TYR A 144 3.30 -2.68 8.42
N GLN A 145 3.43 -1.66 9.28
CA GLN A 145 2.71 -0.39 9.12
C GLN A 145 3.22 0.44 7.94
N ASN A 146 4.48 0.24 7.57
CA ASN A 146 5.17 0.97 6.49
C ASN A 146 5.46 0.08 5.27
N LYS A 147 5.00 -1.18 5.31
CA LYS A 147 5.06 -2.13 4.21
C LYS A 147 3.71 -2.09 3.51
N ASN A 148 3.75 -1.81 2.22
CA ASN A 148 2.59 -1.93 1.33
C ASN A 148 1.90 -3.29 1.47
#